data_AF-A0A9Q5SL77-F1
#
_entry.id   AF-A0A9Q5SL77-F1
#
_cell.length_a   1.000
_cell.length_b   1.000
_cell.length_c   1.000
_cell.angle_alpha   90.00
_cell.angle_beta   90.00
_cell.angle_gamma   90.00
#
_symmetry.space_group_name_H-M   'P 1'
#
loop_
_entity.id
_entity.type
_entity.pdbx_description
1 polymer ?
#
loop_
_entity_poly.entity_id
_entity_poly.type
_entity_poly.pdbx_seq_one_letter_code
_entity_poly.pdbx_strand_id
1 'polypeptide(L)'
;MENNYLPVPTWEQYEIAKNNGINKNNVDQRITRGWNIEKAITWPVNESFAKKYKKELEIAEENGIGYRLFRQRIKESFWEPIEAATVPRLTKKEAVAMSNRSRWGRGIKR
;
A
#
# COMPACT_ATOMS: atom_id res chain seq x y z
N MET A 1 -4.92 -11.53 38.60
CA MET A 1 -5.88 -11.65 37.48
C MET A 1 -5.67 -10.42 36.62
N GLU A 2 -4.94 -10.55 35.51
CA GLU A 2 -4.78 -9.43 34.57
C GLU A 2 -6.11 -9.19 33.87
N ASN A 3 -6.59 -7.95 33.95
CA ASN A 3 -7.87 -7.55 33.40
C ASN A 3 -7.74 -7.49 31.87
N ASN A 4 -8.22 -8.52 31.17
CA ASN A 4 -8.01 -8.74 29.74
C ASN A 4 -8.95 -7.90 28.84
N TYR A 5 -9.35 -6.70 29.29
CA TYR A 5 -10.25 -5.83 28.55
C TYR A 5 -9.49 -4.78 27.76
N LEU A 6 -9.89 -4.57 26.52
CA LEU A 6 -9.39 -3.48 25.70
C LEU A 6 -9.87 -2.13 26.30
N PRO A 7 -9.00 -1.10 26.32
CA PRO A 7 -9.39 0.21 26.82
C PRO A 7 -10.47 0.82 25.91
N VAL A 8 -11.62 1.18 26.50
CA VAL A 8 -12.74 1.77 25.75
C VAL A 8 -12.65 3.30 25.85
N PRO A 9 -12.54 4.04 24.72
CA PRO A 9 -12.53 5.49 24.73
C PRO A 9 -13.88 6.07 25.14
N THR A 10 -13.83 7.21 25.83
CA THR A 10 -15.02 8.01 26.15
C THR A 10 -15.55 8.74 24.92
N TRP A 11 -16.79 9.23 24.98
CA TRP A 11 -17.40 10.03 23.92
C TRP A 11 -16.59 11.29 23.59
N GLU A 12 -16.08 12.00 24.61
CA GLU A 12 -15.22 13.18 24.44
C GLU A 12 -13.94 12.85 23.65
N GLN A 13 -13.34 11.68 23.89
CA GLN A 13 -12.14 11.24 23.16
C GLN A 13 -12.44 10.96 21.69
N TYR A 14 -13.64 10.46 21.36
CA TYR A 14 -14.07 10.34 19.97
C TYR A 14 -14.32 11.70 19.31
N GLU A 15 -14.80 12.71 20.05
CA GLU A 15 -14.94 14.07 19.52
C GLU A 15 -13.57 14.69 19.21
N ILE A 16 -12.59 14.53 20.10
CA ILE A 16 -11.20 14.93 19.84
C ILE A 16 -10.66 14.23 18.60
N ALA A 17 -10.86 12.91 18.49
CA ALA A 17 -10.44 12.15 17.31
C ALA A 17 -11.09 12.68 16.02
N LYS A 18 -12.39 12.98 16.06
CA LYS A 18 -13.14 13.53 14.93
C LYS A 18 -12.60 14.90 14.51
N ASN A 19 -12.30 15.77 15.47
CA ASN A 19 -11.68 17.08 15.22
C ASN A 19 -10.28 16.93 14.59
N ASN A 20 -9.56 15.85 14.93
CA ASN A 20 -8.28 15.48 14.32
C ASN A 20 -8.42 14.74 12.96
N GLY A 21 -9.65 14.59 12.44
CA GLY A 21 -9.92 13.89 11.18
C GLY A 21 -9.83 12.36 11.28
N ILE A 22 -9.85 11.80 12.49
CA ILE A 22 -9.78 10.37 12.75
C ILE A 22 -11.20 9.85 13.03
N ASN A 23 -11.70 8.99 12.16
CA ASN A 23 -13.00 8.34 12.35
C ASN A 23 -12.95 7.33 13.52
N LYS A 24 -14.08 7.12 14.20
CA LYS A 24 -14.28 6.13 15.27
C LYS A 24 -13.70 4.75 14.92
N ASN A 25 -14.00 4.24 13.72
CA ASN A 25 -13.49 2.95 13.26
C ASN A 25 -11.95 2.87 13.25
N ASN A 26 -11.25 3.98 12.97
CA ASN A 26 -9.79 4.01 13.03
C ASN A 26 -9.27 3.97 14.48
N VAL A 27 -9.96 4.65 15.40
CA VAL A 27 -9.63 4.60 16.83
C VAL A 27 -9.81 3.18 17.36
N ASP A 28 -10.95 2.54 17.07
CA ASP A 28 -11.26 1.17 17.49
C ASP A 28 -10.23 0.17 16.94
N GLN A 29 -9.89 0.27 15.64
CA GLN A 29 -8.85 -0.57 15.04
C GLN A 29 -7.48 -0.36 15.68
N ARG A 30 -7.11 0.87 16.07
CA ARG A 30 -5.84 1.16 16.73
C ARG A 30 -5.79 0.53 18.12
N ILE A 31 -6.89 0.58 18.86
CA ILE A 31 -7.01 -0.04 20.19
C ILE A 31 -6.91 -1.56 20.12
N THR A 32 -7.61 -2.19 19.18
CA THR A 32 -7.50 -3.63 18.93
C THR A 32 -6.08 -4.05 18.54
N ARG A 33 -5.30 -3.14 17.94
CA ARG A 33 -3.87 -3.33 17.64
C ARG A 33 -2.95 -3.00 18.83
N GLY A 34 -3.50 -2.75 20.02
CA GLY A 34 -2.74 -2.50 21.25
C GLY A 34 -2.25 -1.05 21.41
N TRP A 35 -2.83 -0.08 20.70
CA TRP A 35 -2.50 1.33 20.93
C TRP A 35 -3.19 1.84 22.19
N ASN A 36 -2.53 2.73 22.92
CA ASN A 36 -3.19 3.49 23.99
C ASN A 36 -4.18 4.50 23.40
N ILE A 37 -5.13 4.97 24.20
CA ILE A 37 -6.21 5.84 23.73
C ILE A 37 -5.66 7.16 23.18
N GLU A 38 -4.75 7.81 23.91
CA GLU A 38 -4.16 9.09 23.50
C GLU A 38 -3.50 9.01 22.12
N LYS A 39 -2.68 7.98 21.89
CA LYS A 39 -2.06 7.72 20.59
C LYS A 39 -3.11 7.38 19.54
N ALA A 40 -4.17 6.66 19.90
CA ALA A 40 -5.24 6.30 18.98
C ALA A 40 -6.03 7.51 18.46
N ILE A 41 -6.20 8.56 19.26
CA ILE A 41 -6.96 9.77 18.91
C ILE A 41 -6.11 10.94 18.39
N THR A 42 -4.78 10.90 18.54
CA THR A 42 -3.89 12.00 18.14
C THR A 42 -3.12 11.72 16.85
N TRP A 43 -2.66 10.48 16.63
CA TRP A 43 -1.81 10.19 15.48
C TRP A 43 -2.59 10.29 14.17
N PRO A 44 -2.04 10.93 13.12
CA PRO A 44 -2.73 11.08 11.84
C PRO A 44 -2.97 9.73 11.15
N VAL A 45 -4.01 9.66 10.33
CA VAL A 45 -4.26 8.48 9.47
C VAL A 45 -3.47 8.65 8.19
N ASN A 46 -2.69 7.63 7.81
CA ASN A 46 -1.97 7.64 6.55
C ASN A 46 -2.94 7.67 5.38
N GLU A 47 -2.60 8.47 4.36
CA GLU A 47 -3.37 8.50 3.13
C GLU A 47 -3.37 7.12 2.44
N SER A 48 -4.50 6.77 1.82
CA SER A 48 -4.59 5.52 1.07
C SER A 48 -3.66 5.58 -0.15
N PHE A 49 -3.08 4.43 -0.50
CA PHE A 49 -2.18 4.33 -1.65
C PHE A 49 -2.86 4.84 -2.94
N ALA A 50 -4.14 4.52 -3.14
CA ALA A 50 -4.90 4.95 -4.30
C ALA A 50 -5.10 6.47 -4.35
N LYS A 51 -5.26 7.12 -3.19
CA LYS A 51 -5.42 8.57 -3.13
C LYS A 51 -4.09 9.28 -3.35
N LYS A 52 -3.00 8.74 -2.79
CA LYS A 52 -1.63 9.27 -2.96
C LYS A 52 -1.18 9.27 -4.43
N TYR A 53 -1.45 8.19 -5.16
CA TYR A 53 -0.99 7.99 -6.55
C TYR A 53 -2.12 8.07 -7.58
N LYS A 54 -3.13 8.91 -7.32
CA LYS A 54 -4.34 8.95 -8.15
C LYS A 54 -4.01 9.26 -9.62
N LYS A 55 -3.16 10.26 -9.87
CA LYS A 55 -2.80 10.70 -11.23
C LYS A 55 -2.03 9.62 -11.98
N GLU A 56 -1.09 8.97 -11.29
CA GLU A 56 -0.26 7.92 -11.87
C GLU A 56 -1.05 6.65 -12.11
N LEU A 57 -2.09 6.38 -11.30
CA LEU A 57 -3.03 5.29 -11.54
C LEU A 57 -3.88 5.53 -12.79
N GLU A 58 -4.33 6.76 -13.04
CA GLU A 58 -5.03 7.13 -14.28
C GLU A 58 -4.12 6.87 -15.49
N ILE A 59 -2.86 7.32 -15.44
CA ILE A 59 -1.85 7.07 -16.49
C ILE A 59 -1.59 5.56 -16.64
N ALA A 60 -1.51 4.81 -15.53
CA ALA A 60 -1.29 3.38 -15.56
C ALA A 60 -2.45 2.66 -16.26
N GLU A 61 -3.69 3.07 -15.99
CA GLU A 61 -4.89 2.50 -16.61
C GLU A 61 -4.92 2.77 -18.13
N GLU A 62 -4.60 4.00 -18.55
CA GLU A 62 -4.46 4.36 -19.97
C GLU A 62 -3.40 3.50 -20.69
N ASN A 63 -2.31 3.15 -19.98
CA ASN A 63 -1.24 2.28 -20.49
C ASN A 63 -1.52 0.77 -20.30
N GLY A 64 -2.71 0.38 -19.84
CA GLY A 64 -3.10 -1.02 -19.62
C GLY A 64 -2.40 -1.70 -18.44
N ILE A 65 -1.83 -0.93 -17.52
CA ILE A 65 -1.18 -1.40 -16.29
C ILE A 65 -2.21 -1.38 -15.15
N GLY A 66 -2.62 -2.57 -14.72
CA GLY A 66 -3.57 -2.68 -13.61
C GLY A 66 -3.01 -2.22 -12.26
N TYR A 67 -3.90 -1.72 -11.40
CA TYR A 67 -3.60 -1.23 -10.03
C TYR A 67 -2.64 -2.14 -9.24
N ARG A 68 -2.88 -3.47 -9.27
CA ARG A 68 -2.07 -4.43 -8.52
C ARG A 68 -0.62 -4.44 -8.98
N LEU A 69 -0.39 -4.37 -10.30
CA LEU A 69 0.95 -4.34 -10.88
C LEU A 69 1.65 -3.01 -10.58
N PHE A 70 0.94 -1.89 -10.75
CA PHE A 70 1.44 -0.57 -10.38
C PHE A 70 1.87 -0.49 -8.91
N ARG A 71 0.99 -0.96 -7.99
CA ARG A 71 1.29 -1.02 -6.56
C ARG A 71 2.49 -1.91 -6.25
N GLN A 72 2.62 -3.05 -6.95
CA GLN A 72 3.76 -3.95 -6.81
C GLN A 72 5.06 -3.24 -7.22
N ARG A 73 5.08 -2.55 -8.36
CA ARG A 73 6.25 -1.83 -8.87
C ARG A 73 6.74 -0.79 -7.86
N ILE A 74 5.84 -0.03 -7.23
CA ILE A 74 6.22 0.97 -6.22
C ILE A 74 6.67 0.32 -4.90
N LYS A 75 5.95 -0.69 -4.40
CA LYS A 75 6.21 -1.24 -3.06
C LYS A 75 7.32 -2.29 -2.99
N GLU A 76 7.44 -3.13 -4.02
CA GLU A 76 8.36 -4.27 -4.04
C GLU A 76 9.56 -4.01 -4.94
N SER A 77 9.35 -3.36 -6.08
CA SER A 77 10.42 -3.06 -7.03
C SER A 77 11.05 -1.68 -6.84
N PHE A 78 10.47 -0.82 -5.98
CA PHE A 78 10.94 0.54 -5.70
C PHE A 78 11.05 1.43 -6.95
N TRP A 79 10.14 1.27 -7.90
CA TRP A 79 10.11 2.09 -9.12
C TRP A 79 9.58 3.49 -8.83
N GLU A 80 10.05 4.46 -9.62
CA GLU A 80 9.47 5.79 -9.63
C GLU A 80 8.00 5.73 -10.09
N PRO A 81 7.08 6.52 -9.51
CA PRO A 81 5.65 6.41 -9.80
C PRO A 81 5.31 6.55 -11.28
N ILE A 82 5.99 7.47 -11.98
CA ILE A 82 5.76 7.68 -13.42
C ILE A 82 6.27 6.51 -14.27
N GLU A 83 7.42 5.93 -13.93
CA GLU A 83 7.97 4.76 -14.62
C GLU A 83 7.07 3.54 -14.39
N ALA A 84 6.57 3.39 -13.16
CA ALA A 84 5.66 2.32 -12.81
C ALA A 84 4.34 2.39 -13.59
N ALA A 85 3.90 3.60 -13.97
CA ALA A 85 2.68 3.86 -14.72
C ALA A 85 2.84 3.80 -16.25
N THR A 86 4.06 3.88 -16.78
CA THR A 86 4.28 4.03 -18.24
C THR A 86 4.95 2.82 -18.88
N VAL A 87 5.80 2.10 -18.16
CA VAL A 87 6.51 0.96 -18.74
C VAL A 87 5.54 -0.22 -18.93
N PRO A 88 5.34 -0.70 -20.18
CA PRO A 88 4.38 -1.74 -20.45
C PRO A 88 4.81 -3.06 -19.79
N ARG A 89 3.81 -3.92 -19.52
CA ARG A 89 4.08 -5.27 -19.03
C ARG A 89 4.62 -6.12 -20.19
N LEU A 90 5.75 -6.79 -19.98
CA LEU A 90 6.24 -7.79 -20.92
C LEU A 90 5.18 -8.86 -21.16
N THR A 91 4.87 -9.13 -22.43
CA THR A 91 4.04 -10.27 -22.80
C THR A 91 4.73 -11.57 -22.41
N LYS A 92 3.97 -12.67 -22.28
CA LYS A 92 4.56 -14.00 -21.99
C LYS A 92 5.65 -14.36 -23.01
N LYS A 93 5.45 -14.02 -24.29
CA LYS A 93 6.41 -14.29 -25.36
C LYS A 93 7.72 -13.49 -25.17
N GLU A 94 7.61 -12.21 -24.83
CA GLU A 94 8.77 -11.35 -24.58
C GLU A 94 9.52 -11.75 -23.31
N ALA A 95 8.80 -12.07 -22.23
CA ALA A 95 9.41 -12.57 -21.00
C ALA A 95 10.17 -13.89 -21.22
N VAL A 96 9.59 -14.82 -22.00
CA VAL A 96 10.26 -16.06 -22.40
C VAL A 96 11.47 -15.79 -23.28
N ALA A 97 11.36 -14.87 -24.26
CA ALA A 97 12.48 -14.49 -25.11
C ALA A 97 13.63 -13.86 -24.30
N MET A 98 13.33 -13.00 -23.34
CA MET A 98 14.30 -12.36 -22.44
C MET A 98 14.98 -13.38 -21.51
N SER A 99 14.21 -14.33 -20.96
CA SER A 99 14.72 -15.45 -20.15
C SER A 99 15.64 -16.37 -20.96
N ASN A 100 15.25 -16.72 -22.19
CA ASN A 100 16.07 -17.52 -23.09
C ASN A 100 17.36 -16.79 -23.46
N ARG A 101 17.31 -15.48 -23.74
CA ARG A 101 18.49 -14.66 -24.05
C ARG A 101 19.50 -14.63 -22.90
N SER A 102 19.02 -14.53 -21.65
CA SER A 102 19.86 -14.58 -20.44
C SER A 102 20.46 -15.97 -20.17
N ARG A 103 19.83 -17.05 -20.67
CA ARG A 103 20.30 -18.43 -20.52
C ARG A 103 21.50 -18.73 -21.42
N TRP A 104 21.53 -18.15 -22.63
CA TRP A 104 22.65 -18.28 -23.57
C TRP A 104 23.90 -17.50 -23.16
N GLY A 105 23.78 -16.48 -22.30
CA GLY A 105 24.93 -15.75 -21.74
C GLY A 105 25.58 -16.40 -20.52
N ARG A 106 24.93 -17.38 -19.87
CA ARG A 106 25.43 -18.03 -18.64
C ARG A 106 26.05 -19.42 -18.83
N GLY A 107 26.27 -19.85 -20.07
CA GLY A 107 27.12 -21.02 -20.34
C GLY A 107 26.70 -22.33 -19.66
N ILE A 108 25.42 -22.53 -19.31
CA ILE A 108 24.94 -23.85 -18.88
C ILE A 108 24.64 -24.64 -20.15
N LYS A 109 25.70 -25.26 -20.70
CA LYS A 109 25.54 -26.34 -21.68
C LYS A 109 24.87 -27.51 -20.94
N ARG A 110 23.75 -27.97 -21.48
CA ARG A 110 23.17 -29.27 -21.10
C ARG A 110 24.10 -30.40 -21.50
#